data_AF-A0AA88QX44-F1
#
_entry.id   AF-A0AA88QX44-F1
#
_cell.length_a   1.000
_cell.length_b   1.000
_cell.length_c   1.000
_cell.angle_alpha   90.00
_cell.angle_beta   90.00
_cell.angle_gamma   90.00
#
_symmetry.space_group_name_H-M   'P 1'
#
loop_
_entity.id
_entity.type
_entity.pdbx_description
1 polymer ?
#
loop_
_entity_poly.entity_id
_entity_poly.type
_entity_poly.pdbx_seq_one_letter_code
_entity_poly.pdbx_strand_id
1 'polypeptide(L)'
;MKILGEGSTVTGAATAASSSEIDSDTTKLWHMRLGHMSERGMDVLSKQGLLGSKKTGKLDFCEHCVFRKQCRVKFSQAVHTTK
;
A
#
# COMPACT_ATOMS: atom_id res chain seq x y z
N MET A 1 52.33 -27.57 23.28
CA MET A 1 51.57 -28.23 22.18
C MET A 1 50.52 -27.25 21.70
N LYS A 2 50.60 -26.81 20.44
CA LYS A 2 49.63 -25.88 19.81
C LYS A 2 48.42 -26.68 19.34
N ILE A 3 47.20 -26.17 19.55
CA ILE A 3 46.11 -26.30 18.58
C ILE A 3 45.32 -24.98 18.56
N LEU A 4 45.38 -24.27 17.45
CA LEU A 4 44.55 -23.12 17.10
C LEU A 4 43.21 -23.69 16.60
N GLY A 5 42.13 -23.44 17.33
CA GLY A 5 40.79 -23.84 16.90
C GLY A 5 40.33 -22.98 15.73
N GLU A 6 40.18 -23.57 14.57
CA GLU A 6 39.62 -22.93 13.38
C GLU A 6 38.11 -22.74 13.57
N GLY A 7 37.69 -21.53 13.93
CA GLY A 7 36.29 -21.13 13.93
C GLY A 7 35.78 -20.98 12.51
N SER A 8 35.18 -22.03 11.96
CA SER A 8 34.50 -21.96 10.66
C SER A 8 33.22 -21.13 10.80
N THR A 9 33.27 -19.88 10.34
CA THR A 9 32.10 -19.00 10.32
C THR A 9 31.30 -19.29 9.07
N VAL A 10 30.17 -19.97 9.24
CA VAL A 10 29.15 -20.11 8.18
C VAL A 10 28.65 -18.72 7.82
N THR A 11 29.02 -18.25 6.63
CA THR A 11 28.45 -17.02 6.06
C THR A 11 27.09 -17.40 5.50
N GLY A 12 26.04 -17.21 6.30
CA GLY A 12 24.67 -17.31 5.82
C GLY A 12 24.47 -16.27 4.72
N ALA A 13 24.22 -16.73 3.49
CA ALA A 13 23.85 -15.85 2.39
C ALA A 13 22.53 -15.16 2.75
N ALA A 14 22.60 -13.86 3.09
CA ALA A 14 21.42 -13.05 3.24
C ALA A 14 20.76 -12.94 1.87
N THR A 15 19.59 -13.56 1.71
CA THR A 15 18.75 -13.32 0.55
C THR A 15 18.39 -11.83 0.58
N ALA A 16 18.88 -11.09 -0.41
CA ALA A 16 18.43 -9.73 -0.64
C ALA A 16 16.95 -9.83 -1.01
N ALA A 17 16.06 -9.64 -0.03
CA ALA A 17 14.65 -9.47 -0.30
C ALA A 17 14.52 -8.28 -1.26
N SER A 18 13.99 -8.52 -2.45
CA SER A 18 13.74 -7.47 -3.43
C SER A 18 12.99 -6.32 -2.77
N SER A 19 13.59 -5.12 -2.84
CA SER A 19 13.05 -3.90 -2.22
C SER A 19 11.67 -3.48 -2.76
N SER A 20 11.15 -4.16 -3.79
CA SER A 20 9.83 -3.91 -4.39
C SER A 20 8.67 -4.36 -3.52
N GLU A 21 8.83 -5.46 -2.77
CA GLU A 21 7.74 -6.05 -1.98
C GLU A 21 7.44 -5.20 -0.74
N ILE A 22 8.50 -4.69 -0.10
CA ILE A 22 8.41 -3.87 1.12
C ILE A 22 7.67 -2.55 0.85
N ASP A 23 7.91 -1.94 -0.31
CA ASP A 23 7.28 -0.67 -0.68
C ASP A 23 5.77 -0.83 -0.92
N SER A 24 5.39 -1.93 -1.55
CA SER A 24 3.99 -2.30 -1.80
C SER A 24 3.24 -2.60 -0.49
N ASP A 25 3.85 -3.35 0.42
CA ASP A 25 3.28 -3.67 1.74
C ASP A 25 3.09 -2.42 2.62
N THR A 26 4.06 -1.50 2.61
CA THR A 26 3.94 -0.26 3.38
C THR A 26 2.85 0.66 2.83
N THR A 27 2.67 0.70 1.52
CA THR A 27 1.62 1.47 0.87
C THR A 27 0.24 0.94 1.23
N LYS A 28 0.04 -0.38 1.17
CA LYS A 28 -1.21 -1.02 1.57
C LYS A 28 -1.54 -0.78 3.04
N LEU A 29 -0.54 -0.81 3.91
CA LEU A 29 -0.71 -0.54 5.34
C LEU A 29 -1.16 0.90 5.60
N TRP A 30 -0.50 1.88 4.97
CA TRP A 30 -0.88 3.29 5.10
C TRP A 30 -2.27 3.57 4.51
N HIS A 31 -2.60 2.94 3.38
CA HIS A 31 -3.93 3.02 2.80
C HIS A 31 -5.03 2.63 3.80
N MET A 32 -4.86 1.52 4.53
CA MET A 32 -5.82 1.08 5.54
C MET A 32 -5.84 2.01 6.76
N ARG A 33 -4.66 2.41 7.27
CA ARG A 33 -4.55 3.31 8.45
C ARG A 33 -5.19 4.69 8.22
N LEU A 34 -5.12 5.20 7.00
CA LEU A 34 -5.66 6.51 6.61
C LEU A 34 -7.13 6.44 6.16
N GLY A 35 -7.83 5.33 6.42
CA GLY A 35 -9.24 5.20 6.10
C GLY A 35 -9.52 5.03 4.62
N HIS A 36 -8.75 4.16 3.95
CA HIS A 36 -8.86 3.86 2.52
C HIS A 36 -8.50 5.05 1.61
N MET A 37 -7.42 5.76 1.95
CA MET A 37 -6.95 6.93 1.21
C MET A 37 -6.44 6.58 -0.19
N SER A 38 -6.57 7.49 -1.15
CA SER A 38 -6.05 7.26 -2.52
C SER A 38 -4.52 7.37 -2.59
N GLU A 39 -3.94 6.72 -3.60
CA GLU A 39 -2.51 6.82 -3.93
C GLU A 39 -2.05 8.28 -4.06
N ARG A 40 -2.81 9.12 -4.78
CA ARG A 40 -2.53 10.56 -4.90
C ARG A 40 -2.50 11.29 -3.55
N GLY A 41 -3.39 10.94 -2.63
CA GLY A 41 -3.40 11.53 -1.29
C GLY A 41 -2.17 11.12 -0.48
N MET A 42 -1.77 9.85 -0.60
CA MET A 42 -0.57 9.33 0.04
C MET A 42 0.72 9.92 -0.53
N ASP A 43 0.82 10.13 -1.84
CA ASP A 43 1.97 10.79 -2.48
C ASP A 43 2.17 12.22 -1.94
N VAL A 44 1.09 12.97 -1.74
CA VAL A 44 1.15 14.31 -1.11
C VAL A 44 1.67 14.23 0.33
N LEU A 45 1.15 13.30 1.14
CA LEU A 45 1.60 13.13 2.52
C LEU A 45 3.06 12.64 2.60
N SER A 46 3.49 11.79 1.67
CA SER A 46 4.88 11.33 1.56
C SER A 46 5.82 12.50 1.24
N LYS A 47 5.45 13.38 0.30
CA LYS A 47 6.19 14.62 -0.02
C LYS A 47 6.27 15.58 1.16
N GLN A 48 5.26 15.60 2.02
CA GLN A 48 5.25 16.38 3.26
C GLN A 48 6.00 15.70 4.42
N GLY A 49 6.52 14.48 4.22
CA GLY A 49 7.25 13.72 5.24
C GLY A 49 6.37 13.10 6.33
N LEU A 50 5.05 13.04 6.12
CA LEU A 50 4.08 12.61 7.14
C LEU A 50 3.87 11.08 7.20
N LEU A 51 4.34 10.33 6.20
CA LEU A 51 4.21 8.86 6.13
C LEU A 51 5.50 8.11 6.51
N GLY A 52 6.41 8.81 7.21
CA GLY A 52 7.80 8.39 7.34
C GLY A 52 8.55 8.57 6.03
N SER A 53 9.88 8.48 6.05
CA SER A 53 10.75 8.65 4.88
C SER A 53 10.59 7.57 3.79
N LYS A 54 9.54 6.74 3.87
CA LYS A 54 9.27 5.66 2.94
C LYS A 54 8.49 6.21 1.74
N LYS A 55 8.88 5.76 0.56
CA LYS A 55 8.13 6.03 -0.67
C LYS A 55 6.81 5.26 -0.59
N THR A 56 5.78 5.84 -1.16
CA THR A 56 4.50 5.16 -1.37
C THR A 56 4.48 4.67 -2.80
N GLY A 57 4.40 3.37 -2.98
CA GLY A 57 4.30 2.69 -4.26
C GLY A 57 2.89 2.66 -4.80
N LYS A 58 2.68 1.76 -5.76
CA LYS A 58 1.38 1.57 -6.42
C LYS A 58 0.39 0.92 -5.45
N LEU A 59 -0.84 1.43 -5.42
CA LEU A 59 -1.91 0.78 -4.68
C LEU A 59 -2.60 -0.31 -5.52
N ASP A 60 -2.82 -1.48 -4.92
CA ASP A 60 -3.64 -2.54 -5.50
C ASP A 60 -5.14 -2.25 -5.39
N PHE A 61 -5.93 -3.10 -6.06
CA PHE A 61 -7.38 -3.02 -6.01
C PHE A 61 -7.90 -3.18 -4.57
N CYS A 62 -8.81 -2.29 -4.19
CA CYS A 62 -9.48 -2.34 -2.89
C CYS A 62 -11.00 -2.26 -3.09
N GLU A 63 -11.68 -3.37 -2.83
CA GLU A 63 -13.14 -3.49 -2.93
C GLU A 63 -13.86 -2.40 -2.13
N HIS A 64 -13.44 -2.19 -0.89
CA HIS A 64 -14.04 -1.19 0.00
C HIS A 64 -13.92 0.23 -0.56
N CYS A 65 -12.85 0.55 -1.29
CA CYS A 65 -12.71 1.86 -1.94
C CYS A 65 -13.71 2.05 -3.07
N VAL A 66 -13.89 1.01 -3.87
CA VAL A 66 -14.72 1.06 -5.08
C VAL A 66 -16.19 1.13 -4.71
N PHE A 67 -16.64 0.25 -3.82
CA PHE A 67 -18.05 0.19 -3.42
C PHE A 67 -18.45 1.37 -2.52
N ARG A 68 -17.55 1.88 -1.66
CA ARG A 68 -17.88 3.00 -0.77
C ARG A 68 -17.91 4.35 -1.49
N LYS A 69 -17.12 4.54 -2.54
CA LYS A 69 -17.09 5.81 -3.31
C LYS A 69 -18.16 5.90 -4.41
N GLN A 70 -19.01 4.89 -4.55
CA GLN A 70 -20.11 4.94 -5.52
C GLN A 70 -21.10 6.04 -5.13
N CYS A 71 -21.16 7.12 -5.91
CA CYS A 71 -22.19 8.13 -5.76
C CYS A 71 -23.54 7.55 -6.19
N ARG A 72 -24.59 7.84 -5.42
CA ARG A 72 -25.96 7.45 -5.82
C ARG A 72 -26.32 8.13 -7.13
N VAL A 73 -26.61 7.34 -8.16
CA VAL A 73 -27.08 7.86 -9.45
C VAL A 73 -28.43 8.54 -9.27
N LYS A 74 -28.65 9.64 -10.00
CA LYS A 74 -29.97 10.27 -10.06
C LYS A 74 -30.84 9.48 -11.03
N PHE A 75 -32.03 9.10 -10.59
CA PHE A 75 -33.05 8.58 -11.51
C PHE A 75 -33.54 9.73 -12.39
N SER A 76 -33.71 9.47 -13.69
CA SER A 76 -34.42 10.39 -14.58
C SER A 76 -35.88 10.49 -14.14
N GLN A 77 -36.44 11.70 -14.22
CA GLN A 77 -37.85 11.91 -13.91
C GLN A 77 -38.71 11.09 -14.88
N ALA A 78 -39.49 10.14 -14.37
CA ALA A 78 -40.48 9.43 -15.16
C ALA A 78 -41.66 10.36 -15.41
N VAL A 79 -41.95 10.67 -16.68
CA VAL A 79 -43.16 11.38 -17.08
C VAL A 79 -44.30 10.37 -17.15
N HIS A 80 -45.20 10.40 -16.18
CA HIS A 80 -46.40 9.57 -16.20
C HIS A 80 -47.52 10.34 -16.90
N THR A 81 -47.85 9.94 -18.13
CA THR A 81 -49.08 10.36 -18.80
C THR A 81 -50.15 9.30 -18.55
N THR A 82 -51.12 9.63 -17.71
CA THR A 82 -52.35 8.85 -17.51
C THR A 82 -53.38 9.30 -18.55
N LYS A 83 -54.03 8.34 -19.23
CA LYS A 83 -55.12 8.58 -20.19
C LYS A 83 -56.46 8.78 -19.49
#